data_AF-A0A315VUD2-F1
#
_entry.id   AF-A0A315VUD2-F1
#
_cell.length_a   1.000
_cell.length_b   1.000
_cell.length_c   1.000
_cell.angle_alpha   90.00
_cell.angle_beta   90.00
_cell.angle_gamma   90.00
#
_symmetry.space_group_name_H-M   'P 1'
#
loop_
_entity.id
_entity.type
_entity.pdbx_description
1 polymer ?
#
loop_
_entity_poly.entity_id
_entity_poly.type
_entity_poly.pdbx_seq_one_letter_code
_entity_poly.pdbx_strand_id
1 'polypeptide(L)'
;PGRYSSHDVEALENSDSGIGLCGWLLVGLSLMLMLVTLPISIWMCIKIVKEYERAIIFRLGRILKGGAKGPGLFFILPCTDNFINVDMRTITFDIPPQEVLTKDSVTVSVDGVVYYRVQNATLAVANITNADAATRLLAQTTLRNVLGTKNLAEILSDREEIAHSMQSTLDDATDDWGIKVERVEIKDVKLPLQLQRAMAAEAEASREARAKALLFLFLLQVIAAEGEMNASRALKEASLNSDSDIGIFGWLLVGLSLLLVLVTFPLSIWMCYKIVKEYERAIIFRLGRILKGGAKGPGLFFIVPCTDIFINVDMRTITFDIPPQEVLTKDSVTVSVDGVVYYRVQNATLAVANITNADAATRLLAQTTLRNVLGTKNLAEILSDREEIAHSMQATLDDATDNWGIKVERVEIKDVKLPLQLQRAMAAEAEASREARAKVIAAEGEMNASRALKEASLVISEAPSALQLRYLQTLNTIAAEKNSTIIFPLPMDMMHSLINR
;
A
#
# COMPACT_ATOMS: atom_id res chain seq x y z
N PRO A 1 -4.52 -1.16 24.57
CA PRO A 1 -5.45 -2.32 24.68
C PRO A 1 -6.02 -2.71 23.29
N GLY A 2 -5.58 -3.86 22.75
CA GLY A 2 -6.13 -4.42 21.50
C GLY A 2 -5.21 -4.42 20.28
N ARG A 3 -3.90 -4.17 20.43
CA ARG A 3 -2.91 -4.52 19.40
C ARG A 3 -2.50 -5.96 19.72
N TYR A 4 -2.71 -6.90 18.81
CA TYR A 4 -2.22 -8.26 18.98
C TYR A 4 -0.81 -8.31 18.38
N SER A 5 0.21 -8.21 19.24
CA SER A 5 1.58 -8.57 18.84
C SER A 5 1.68 -10.08 18.62
N SER A 6 2.71 -10.54 17.91
CA SER A 6 3.01 -11.98 17.77
C SER A 6 2.99 -12.74 19.11
N HIS A 7 3.49 -12.10 20.18
CA HIS A 7 3.44 -12.63 21.54
C HIS A 7 2.03 -12.67 22.18
N ASP A 8 1.16 -11.71 21.86
CA ASP A 8 -0.22 -11.71 22.35
C ASP A 8 -1.07 -12.80 21.67
N VAL A 9 -0.73 -13.19 20.44
CA VAL A 9 -1.38 -14.30 19.74
C VAL A 9 -1.00 -15.65 20.35
N GLU A 10 0.27 -15.87 20.69
CA GLU A 10 0.69 -17.05 21.44
C GLU A 10 0.02 -17.12 22.83
N ALA A 11 -0.25 -15.96 23.45
CA ALA A 11 -0.99 -15.88 24.70
C ALA A 11 -2.50 -16.16 24.52
N LEU A 12 -3.11 -15.76 23.38
CA LEU A 12 -4.48 -16.14 23.02
C LEU A 12 -4.63 -17.64 22.74
N GLU A 13 -3.66 -18.24 22.04
CA GLU A 13 -3.60 -19.70 21.82
C GLU A 13 -3.56 -20.47 23.15
N ASN A 14 -2.95 -19.87 24.18
CA ASN A 14 -2.81 -20.44 25.52
C ASN A 14 -3.83 -19.93 26.56
N SER A 15 -4.73 -18.99 26.22
CA SER A 15 -5.61 -18.40 27.23
C SER A 15 -6.71 -19.38 27.66
N ASP A 16 -6.71 -19.69 28.95
CA ASP A 16 -7.54 -20.71 29.55
C ASP A 16 -8.92 -20.17 29.99
N SER A 17 -9.59 -19.41 29.13
CA SER A 17 -10.97 -19.00 29.37
C SER A 17 -11.94 -20.06 28.86
N GLY A 18 -12.22 -21.03 29.73
CA GLY A 18 -13.13 -22.14 29.46
C GLY A 18 -14.46 -21.67 28.85
N ILE A 19 -14.94 -22.44 27.87
CA ILE A 19 -16.31 -22.33 27.36
C ILE A 19 -17.24 -22.39 28.58
N GLY A 20 -18.08 -21.37 28.79
CA GLY A 20 -18.98 -21.33 29.94
C GLY A 20 -19.94 -22.55 29.95
N LEU A 21 -20.51 -22.86 31.11
CA LEU A 21 -21.44 -23.98 31.31
C LEU A 21 -22.59 -24.02 30.27
N CYS A 22 -23.09 -22.84 29.89
CA CYS A 22 -24.09 -22.68 28.83
C CYS A 22 -23.55 -23.03 27.43
N GLY A 23 -22.28 -22.69 27.14
CA GLY A 23 -21.62 -23.06 25.90
C GLY A 23 -21.41 -24.58 25.79
N TRP A 24 -21.04 -25.25 26.88
CA TRP A 24 -20.95 -26.72 26.91
C TRP A 24 -22.29 -27.40 26.72
N LEU A 25 -23.37 -26.85 27.29
CA LEU A 25 -24.73 -27.34 27.07
C LEU A 25 -25.16 -27.20 25.60
N LEU A 26 -24.85 -26.06 24.96
CA LEU A 26 -25.15 -25.83 23.55
C LEU A 26 -24.33 -26.73 22.62
N VAL A 27 -23.03 -26.93 22.93
CA VAL A 27 -22.19 -27.90 22.22
C VAL A 27 -22.73 -29.31 22.42
N GLY A 28 -23.14 -29.68 23.63
CA GLY A 28 -23.77 -30.98 23.91
C GLY A 28 -25.08 -31.18 23.15
N LEU A 29 -25.92 -30.15 23.08
CA LEU A 29 -27.18 -30.17 22.34
C LEU A 29 -26.94 -30.24 20.82
N SER A 30 -25.97 -29.50 20.29
CA SER A 30 -25.60 -29.59 18.87
C SER A 30 -25.03 -30.96 18.51
N LEU A 31 -24.26 -31.57 19.42
CA LEU A 31 -23.73 -32.94 19.27
C LEU A 31 -24.85 -33.99 19.36
N MET A 32 -25.85 -33.78 20.22
CA MET A 32 -27.04 -34.64 20.29
C MET A 32 -27.89 -34.53 19.01
N LEU A 33 -28.08 -33.32 18.48
CA LEU A 33 -28.82 -33.08 17.25
C LEU A 33 -28.08 -33.66 16.03
N MET A 34 -26.75 -33.59 16.02
CA MET A 34 -25.86 -34.30 15.09
C MET A 34 -26.11 -35.81 15.11
N LEU A 35 -26.24 -36.39 16.31
CA LEU A 35 -26.45 -37.82 16.50
C LEU A 35 -27.84 -38.27 16.01
N VAL A 36 -28.86 -37.44 16.19
CA VAL A 36 -30.24 -37.70 15.72
C VAL A 36 -30.37 -37.57 14.19
N THR A 37 -29.53 -36.74 13.57
CA THR A 37 -29.58 -36.44 12.11
C THR A 37 -28.50 -37.18 11.30
N LEU A 38 -27.87 -38.19 11.90
CA LEU A 38 -26.97 -39.13 11.23
C LEU A 38 -27.76 -39.93 10.18
N PRO A 39 -27.34 -40.01 8.89
CA PRO A 39 -25.99 -39.78 8.33
C PRO A 39 -25.75 -38.40 7.65
N ILE A 40 -26.79 -37.59 7.48
CA ILE A 40 -26.74 -36.34 6.69
C ILE A 40 -25.83 -35.29 7.36
N SER A 41 -25.83 -35.28 8.69
CA SER A 41 -25.12 -34.32 9.52
C SER A 41 -23.60 -34.48 9.47
N ILE A 42 -23.09 -35.73 9.48
CA ILE A 42 -21.65 -36.02 9.37
C ILE A 42 -21.09 -35.57 8.03
N TRP A 43 -21.84 -35.78 6.94
CA TRP A 43 -21.39 -35.36 5.61
C TRP A 43 -21.25 -33.84 5.51
N MET A 44 -22.11 -33.06 6.18
CA MET A 44 -22.02 -31.59 6.23
C MET A 44 -20.90 -31.07 7.14
N CYS A 45 -20.49 -31.83 8.17
CA CYS A 45 -19.45 -31.44 9.12
C CYS A 45 -18.03 -31.65 8.60
N ILE A 46 -17.86 -32.58 7.66
CA ILE A 46 -16.57 -32.87 7.05
C ILE A 46 -16.30 -31.80 5.99
N LYS A 47 -15.29 -30.97 6.24
CA LYS A 47 -14.74 -30.04 5.24
C LYS A 47 -13.29 -30.39 4.98
N ILE A 48 -12.92 -30.23 3.71
CA ILE A 48 -11.57 -30.47 3.21
C ILE A 48 -11.01 -29.11 2.83
N VAL A 49 -9.87 -28.76 3.42
CA VAL A 49 -9.09 -27.58 3.04
C VAL A 49 -7.86 -28.04 2.29
N LYS A 50 -7.57 -27.33 1.20
CA LYS A 50 -6.47 -27.63 0.30
C LYS A 50 -5.13 -27.32 0.97
N GLU A 51 -4.05 -27.94 0.52
CA GLU A 51 -2.69 -27.80 1.09
C GLU A 51 -2.18 -26.36 1.23
N TYR A 52 -2.67 -25.47 0.37
CA TYR A 52 -2.25 -24.09 0.30
C TYR A 52 -3.19 -23.12 1.01
N GLU A 53 -4.32 -23.59 1.50
CA GLU A 53 -5.28 -22.81 2.27
C GLU A 53 -5.12 -23.15 3.76
N ARG A 54 -5.29 -22.16 4.63
CA ARG A 54 -5.49 -22.39 6.07
C ARG A 54 -6.87 -21.92 6.47
N ALA A 55 -7.56 -22.73 7.28
CA ALA A 55 -8.87 -22.36 7.80
C ALA A 55 -8.75 -21.88 9.24
N ILE A 56 -9.35 -20.72 9.50
CA ILE A 56 -9.53 -20.17 10.84
C ILE A 56 -10.96 -20.46 11.25
N ILE A 57 -11.12 -21.21 12.33
CA ILE A 57 -12.43 -21.63 12.83
C ILE A 57 -12.80 -20.72 14.00
N PHE A 58 -13.95 -20.06 13.85
CA PHE A 58 -14.60 -19.28 14.90
C PHE A 58 -15.68 -20.13 15.55
N ARG A 59 -15.39 -20.67 16.73
CA ARG A 59 -16.36 -21.41 17.54
C ARG A 59 -17.04 -20.46 18.52
N LEU A 60 -18.35 -20.29 18.38
CA LEU A 60 -19.11 -19.32 19.18
C LEU A 60 -18.46 -17.92 19.16
N GLY A 61 -17.84 -17.55 18.04
CA GLY A 61 -17.26 -16.23 17.84
C GLY A 61 -15.88 -16.03 18.49
N ARG A 62 -15.27 -17.08 19.05
CA ARG A 62 -13.86 -17.08 19.47
C ARG A 62 -13.02 -17.92 18.51
N ILE A 63 -11.77 -17.55 18.31
CA ILE A 63 -10.81 -18.34 17.55
C ILE A 63 -10.55 -19.63 18.32
N LEU A 64 -10.63 -20.76 17.62
CA LEU A 64 -10.42 -22.08 18.22
C LEU A 64 -8.96 -22.24 18.70
N LYS A 65 -8.77 -22.85 19.87
CA LYS A 65 -7.43 -23.18 20.41
C LYS A 65 -6.62 -23.99 19.38
N GLY A 66 -5.37 -23.58 19.14
CA GLY A 66 -4.50 -24.12 18.09
C GLY A 66 -4.44 -23.31 16.79
N GLY A 67 -5.01 -22.10 16.78
CA GLY A 67 -4.83 -21.11 15.72
C GLY A 67 -5.41 -21.55 14.37
N ALA A 68 -4.70 -21.20 13.29
CA ALA A 68 -5.07 -21.59 11.94
C ALA A 68 -4.80 -23.08 11.70
N LYS A 69 -5.85 -23.86 11.42
CA LYS A 69 -5.68 -25.29 11.17
C LYS A 69 -4.98 -25.53 9.83
N GLY A 70 -4.01 -26.43 9.86
CA GLY A 70 -3.28 -26.89 8.68
C GLY A 70 -4.17 -27.67 7.70
N PRO A 71 -3.63 -28.02 6.53
CA PRO A 71 -4.40 -28.64 5.47
C PRO A 71 -4.85 -30.06 5.81
N GLY A 72 -5.95 -30.48 5.20
CA GLY A 72 -6.52 -31.81 5.42
C GLY A 72 -7.98 -31.76 5.83
N LEU A 73 -8.42 -32.86 6.44
CA LEU A 73 -9.80 -33.06 6.88
C LEU A 73 -9.97 -32.53 8.30
N PHE A 74 -10.87 -31.58 8.50
CA PHE A 74 -11.22 -31.09 9.81
C PHE A 74 -12.73 -31.04 9.97
N PHE A 75 -13.15 -31.21 11.22
CA PHE A 75 -14.54 -31.30 11.61
C PHE A 75 -15.02 -29.93 12.08
N ILE A 76 -16.07 -29.42 11.46
CA ILE A 76 -16.76 -28.19 11.87
C ILE A 76 -18.20 -28.51 12.29
N LEU A 77 -18.66 -27.86 13.36
CA LEU A 77 -20.05 -27.97 13.80
C LEU A 77 -20.90 -26.92 13.05
N PRO A 78 -21.81 -27.31 12.13
CA PRO A 78 -22.48 -26.39 11.20
C PRO A 78 -23.35 -25.31 11.89
N CYS A 79 -23.74 -25.49 13.15
CA CYS A 79 -24.56 -24.52 13.89
C CYS A 79 -23.75 -23.58 14.80
N THR A 80 -22.53 -23.96 15.20
CA THR A 80 -21.75 -23.22 16.22
C THR A 80 -20.43 -22.69 15.70
N ASP A 81 -19.91 -23.29 14.63
CA ASP A 81 -18.60 -23.01 14.07
C ASP A 81 -18.77 -22.30 12.73
N ASN A 82 -18.18 -21.11 12.60
CA ASN A 82 -17.94 -20.47 11.32
C ASN A 82 -16.48 -20.63 10.94
N PHE A 83 -16.14 -20.61 9.65
CA PHE A 83 -14.76 -20.67 9.22
C PHE A 83 -14.49 -19.70 8.08
N ILE A 84 -13.24 -19.23 8.00
CA ILE A 84 -12.71 -18.40 6.92
C ILE A 84 -11.46 -19.08 6.38
N ASN A 85 -11.39 -19.25 5.06
CA ASN A 85 -10.20 -19.77 4.39
C ASN A 85 -9.31 -18.61 3.96
N VAL A 86 -8.02 -18.72 4.24
CA VAL A 86 -6.99 -17.78 3.83
C VAL A 86 -5.99 -18.53 2.96
N ASP A 87 -5.72 -18.00 1.76
CA ASP A 87 -4.68 -18.55 0.89
C ASP A 87 -3.30 -18.13 1.42
N MET A 88 -2.39 -19.09 1.58
CA MET A 88 -1.02 -18.87 2.07
C MET A 88 -0.02 -18.73 0.92
N ARG A 89 -0.46 -18.84 -0.33
CA ARG A 89 0.39 -18.66 -1.51
C ARG A 89 0.81 -17.21 -1.67
N THR A 90 1.89 -17.03 -2.42
CA THR A 90 2.29 -15.71 -2.90
C THR A 90 1.22 -15.17 -3.84
N ILE A 91 0.64 -14.04 -3.46
CA ILE A 91 -0.30 -13.26 -4.26
C ILE A 91 0.47 -12.05 -4.79
N THR A 92 0.14 -11.67 -6.02
CA THR A 92 0.70 -10.50 -6.68
C THR A 92 -0.37 -9.47 -6.92
N PHE A 93 -0.03 -8.21 -6.73
CA PHE A 93 -0.85 -7.12 -7.23
C PHE A 93 0.02 -6.07 -7.89
N ASP A 94 -0.57 -5.43 -8.90
CA ASP A 94 0.05 -4.31 -9.60
C ASP A 94 -0.19 -3.01 -8.83
N ILE A 95 0.88 -2.25 -8.63
CA ILE A 95 0.81 -0.85 -8.20
C ILE A 95 0.51 -0.03 -9.46
N PRO A 96 -0.60 0.74 -9.48
CA PRO A 96 -0.91 1.60 -10.62
C PRO A 96 0.19 2.67 -10.78
N PRO A 97 0.45 3.14 -12.02
CA PRO A 97 1.52 4.09 -12.30
C PRO A 97 1.41 5.36 -11.43
N GLN A 98 2.48 5.71 -10.72
CA GLN A 98 2.56 6.89 -9.87
C GLN A 98 3.44 7.95 -10.53
N GLU A 99 2.94 9.16 -10.68
CA GLU A 99 3.73 10.32 -11.12
C GLU A 99 4.40 10.95 -9.90
N VAL A 100 5.73 10.92 -9.87
CA VAL A 100 6.54 11.41 -8.75
C VAL A 100 7.59 12.39 -9.25
N LEU A 101 7.79 13.47 -8.50
CA LEU A 101 8.94 14.35 -8.68
C LEU A 101 10.12 13.74 -7.92
N THR A 102 11.15 13.32 -8.66
CA THR A 102 12.40 12.82 -8.07
C THR A 102 13.13 13.95 -7.32
N LYS A 103 14.11 13.60 -6.49
CA LYS A 103 15.00 14.58 -5.83
C LYS A 103 15.65 15.53 -6.84
N ASP A 104 15.83 15.05 -8.07
CA ASP A 104 16.32 15.82 -9.19
C ASP A 104 15.28 16.72 -9.88
N SER A 105 14.11 16.95 -9.29
CA SER A 105 13.05 17.75 -9.92
C SER A 105 12.62 17.23 -11.30
N VAL A 106 12.88 15.96 -11.61
CA VAL A 106 12.38 15.31 -12.83
C VAL A 106 11.10 14.56 -12.49
N THR A 107 10.06 14.77 -13.29
CA THR A 107 8.81 14.02 -13.19
C THR A 107 8.97 12.66 -13.85
N VAL A 108 8.65 11.61 -13.09
CA VAL A 108 8.80 10.22 -13.53
C VAL A 108 7.52 9.47 -13.17
N SER A 109 7.00 8.69 -14.11
CA SER A 109 5.89 7.77 -13.87
C SER A 109 6.43 6.36 -13.70
N VAL A 110 6.24 5.76 -12.52
CA VAL A 110 6.74 4.42 -12.20
C VAL A 110 5.59 3.53 -11.76
N ASP A 111 5.53 2.34 -12.33
CA ASP A 111 4.69 1.24 -11.86
C ASP A 111 5.53 0.06 -11.35
N GLY A 112 4.89 -0.84 -10.60
CA GLY A 112 5.57 -1.96 -9.98
C GLY A 112 4.61 -3.08 -9.60
N VAL A 113 5.19 -4.21 -9.20
CA VAL A 113 4.45 -5.39 -8.74
C VAL A 113 4.98 -5.80 -7.38
N VAL A 114 4.07 -6.00 -6.43
CA VAL A 114 4.42 -6.50 -5.09
C VAL A 114 4.03 -7.96 -5.02
N TYR A 115 4.98 -8.79 -4.59
CA TYR A 115 4.79 -10.20 -4.28
C TYR A 115 4.75 -10.33 -2.77
N TYR A 116 3.60 -10.72 -2.23
CA TYR A 116 3.46 -10.93 -0.81
C TYR A 116 2.73 -12.24 -0.56
N ARG A 117 2.91 -12.80 0.63
CA ARG A 117 2.13 -13.94 1.08
C ARG A 117 1.67 -13.72 2.51
N VAL A 118 0.57 -14.34 2.88
CA VAL A 118 0.16 -14.39 4.29
C VAL A 118 1.07 -15.39 5.01
N GLN A 119 1.83 -14.93 6.01
CA GLN A 119 2.66 -15.81 6.85
C GLN A 119 1.86 -16.34 8.04
N ASN A 120 1.03 -15.48 8.65
CA ASN A 120 0.16 -15.85 9.74
C ASN A 120 -1.29 -15.47 9.44
N ALA A 121 -2.10 -16.47 9.09
CA ALA A 121 -3.52 -16.28 8.76
C ALA A 121 -4.33 -15.69 9.93
N THR A 122 -3.99 -16.05 11.18
CA THR A 122 -4.74 -15.56 12.35
C THR A 122 -4.62 -14.04 12.50
N LEU A 123 -3.40 -13.51 12.42
CA LEU A 123 -3.12 -12.07 12.43
C LEU A 123 -3.77 -11.35 11.26
N ALA A 124 -3.69 -11.91 10.04
CA ALA A 124 -4.26 -11.30 8.84
C ALA A 124 -5.78 -11.12 8.92
N VAL A 125 -6.50 -12.02 9.58
CA VAL A 125 -7.95 -11.89 9.75
C VAL A 125 -8.30 -11.08 11.00
N ALA A 126 -7.50 -11.19 12.06
CA ALA A 126 -7.79 -10.58 13.36
C ALA A 126 -7.41 -9.09 13.46
N ASN A 127 -6.39 -8.62 12.72
CA ASN A 127 -5.89 -7.25 12.82
C ASN A 127 -6.44 -6.34 11.72
N ILE A 128 -6.69 -6.85 10.51
CA ILE A 128 -7.11 -6.03 9.36
C ILE A 128 -8.39 -6.56 8.70
N THR A 129 -9.24 -5.62 8.24
CA THR A 129 -10.49 -5.94 7.57
C THR A 129 -10.27 -6.42 6.13
N ASN A 130 -9.47 -5.68 5.36
CA ASN A 130 -9.11 -5.94 3.97
C ASN A 130 -7.60 -5.80 3.78
N ALA A 131 -6.88 -6.92 3.92
CA ALA A 131 -5.43 -6.98 3.74
C ALA A 131 -5.01 -6.45 2.36
N ASP A 132 -5.59 -6.96 1.28
CA ASP A 132 -5.22 -6.64 -0.11
C ASP A 132 -5.36 -5.15 -0.46
N ALA A 133 -6.39 -4.49 0.05
CA ALA A 133 -6.62 -3.07 -0.21
C ALA A 133 -5.62 -2.21 0.57
N ALA A 134 -5.40 -2.53 1.85
CA ALA A 134 -4.48 -1.81 2.72
C ALA A 134 -3.02 -1.95 2.27
N THR A 135 -2.59 -3.17 1.90
CA THR A 135 -1.23 -3.40 1.37
C THR A 135 -1.02 -2.69 0.04
N ARG A 136 -2.05 -2.61 -0.83
CA ARG A 136 -1.97 -1.86 -2.08
C ARG A 136 -1.83 -0.36 -1.86
N LEU A 137 -2.57 0.22 -0.92
CA LEU A 137 -2.46 1.63 -0.57
C LEU A 137 -1.09 1.94 0.03
N LEU A 138 -0.63 1.10 0.97
CA LEU A 138 0.69 1.22 1.57
C LEU A 138 1.81 1.11 0.52
N ALA A 139 1.71 0.16 -0.42
CA ALA A 139 2.68 0.01 -1.50
C ALA A 139 2.74 1.25 -2.42
N GLN A 140 1.60 1.90 -2.68
CA GLN A 140 1.55 3.14 -3.47
C GLN A 140 2.28 4.29 -2.76
N THR A 141 2.05 4.46 -1.46
CA THR A 141 2.66 5.53 -0.66
C THR A 141 4.15 5.27 -0.44
N THR A 142 4.56 4.04 -0.15
CA THR A 142 5.98 3.68 -0.02
C THR A 142 6.74 3.85 -1.33
N LEU A 143 6.19 3.39 -2.46
CA LEU A 143 6.82 3.56 -3.77
C LEU A 143 7.08 5.04 -4.04
N ARG A 144 6.09 5.88 -3.78
CA ARG A 144 6.18 7.32 -3.99
C ARG A 144 7.19 8.00 -3.05
N ASN A 145 7.21 7.64 -1.78
CA ASN A 145 8.13 8.22 -0.80
C ASN A 145 9.57 7.84 -1.12
N VAL A 146 9.84 6.55 -1.41
CA VAL A 146 11.19 6.08 -1.77
C VAL A 146 11.66 6.76 -3.06
N LEU A 147 10.82 6.81 -4.10
CA LEU A 147 11.18 7.47 -5.37
C LEU A 147 11.41 8.99 -5.23
N GLY A 148 10.71 9.65 -4.31
CA GLY A 148 10.92 11.08 -4.03
C GLY A 148 12.30 11.39 -3.44
N THR A 149 12.90 10.44 -2.73
CA THR A 149 14.23 10.62 -2.11
C THR A 149 15.41 10.31 -3.04
N LYS A 150 15.17 9.60 -4.15
CA LYS A 150 16.20 9.12 -5.08
C LYS A 150 16.35 10.04 -6.30
N ASN A 151 17.54 10.01 -6.89
CA ASN A 151 17.86 10.73 -8.13
C ASN A 151 17.40 9.94 -9.37
N LEU A 152 17.24 10.61 -10.51
CA LEU A 152 16.77 9.93 -11.73
C LEU A 152 17.76 8.85 -12.20
N ALA A 153 19.06 9.17 -12.15
CA ALA A 153 20.11 8.23 -12.56
C ALA A 153 20.08 6.96 -11.71
N GLU A 154 19.97 7.10 -10.38
CA GLU A 154 19.86 6.00 -9.42
C GLU A 154 18.61 5.14 -9.67
N ILE A 155 17.47 5.76 -10.03
CA ILE A 155 16.23 5.04 -10.37
C ILE A 155 16.41 4.19 -11.64
N LEU A 156 17.29 4.59 -12.55
CA LEU A 156 17.54 3.86 -13.79
C LEU A 156 18.64 2.80 -13.63
N SER A 157 19.71 3.07 -12.89
CA SER A 157 20.84 2.15 -12.67
C SER A 157 20.55 1.12 -11.57
N ASP A 158 20.01 1.55 -10.44
CA ASP A 158 20.01 0.80 -9.18
C ASP A 158 18.59 0.37 -8.77
N ARG A 159 17.83 -0.13 -9.74
CA ARG A 159 16.44 -0.59 -9.53
C ARG A 159 16.33 -1.68 -8.46
N GLU A 160 17.35 -2.52 -8.32
CA GLU A 160 17.39 -3.60 -7.33
C GLU A 160 17.55 -3.06 -5.90
N GLU A 161 18.37 -2.02 -5.69
CA GLU A 161 18.55 -1.40 -4.37
C GLU A 161 17.24 -0.74 -3.90
N ILE A 162 16.56 -0.04 -4.81
CA ILE A 162 15.26 0.60 -4.53
C ILE A 162 14.20 -0.46 -4.20
N ALA A 163 14.16 -1.54 -4.98
CA ALA A 163 13.27 -2.67 -4.73
C ALA A 163 13.50 -3.29 -3.34
N HIS A 164 14.76 -3.51 -2.95
CA HIS A 164 15.11 -4.05 -1.64
C HIS A 164 14.76 -3.07 -0.50
N SER A 165 15.04 -1.79 -0.67
CA SER A 165 14.68 -0.76 0.31
C SER A 165 13.16 -0.70 0.52
N MET A 166 12.39 -0.68 -0.57
CA MET A 166 10.93 -0.69 -0.50
C MET A 166 10.38 -2.00 0.09
N GLN A 167 10.99 -3.14 -0.24
CA GLN A 167 10.65 -4.42 0.38
C GLN A 167 10.82 -4.36 1.90
N SER A 168 11.96 -3.89 2.41
CA SER A 168 12.20 -3.78 3.86
C SER A 168 11.16 -2.91 4.53
N THR A 169 10.89 -1.71 4.00
CA THR A 169 9.89 -0.79 4.57
C THR A 169 8.49 -1.40 4.58
N LEU A 170 8.11 -2.10 3.50
CA LEU A 170 6.81 -2.75 3.40
C LEU A 170 6.71 -3.98 4.32
N ASP A 171 7.75 -4.80 4.42
CA ASP A 171 7.77 -5.99 5.28
C ASP A 171 7.61 -5.55 6.75
N ASP A 172 8.40 -4.56 7.20
CA ASP A 172 8.33 -4.02 8.56
C ASP A 172 6.93 -3.48 8.92
N ALA A 173 6.27 -2.81 7.96
CA ALA A 173 4.94 -2.24 8.18
C ALA A 173 3.80 -3.27 8.08
N THR A 174 4.01 -4.40 7.39
CA THR A 174 2.99 -5.44 7.14
C THR A 174 3.12 -6.67 8.04
N ASP A 175 4.22 -6.82 8.76
CA ASP A 175 4.44 -7.89 9.74
C ASP A 175 3.35 -7.88 10.84
N ASP A 176 2.94 -6.68 11.28
CA ASP A 176 1.83 -6.48 12.22
C ASP A 176 0.49 -7.05 11.70
N TRP A 177 0.33 -7.17 10.38
CA TRP A 177 -0.85 -7.76 9.74
C TRP A 177 -0.67 -9.26 9.47
N GLY A 178 0.46 -9.86 9.82
CA GLY A 178 0.77 -11.27 9.52
C GLY A 178 1.05 -11.53 8.03
N ILE A 179 1.40 -10.48 7.29
CA ILE A 179 1.71 -10.51 5.87
C ILE A 179 3.21 -10.35 5.70
N LYS A 180 3.81 -11.19 4.86
CA LYS A 180 5.22 -11.12 4.51
C LYS A 180 5.39 -10.69 3.06
N VAL A 181 6.20 -9.66 2.83
CA VAL A 181 6.54 -9.20 1.48
C VAL A 181 7.75 -9.99 0.99
N GLU A 182 7.54 -10.83 -0.03
CA GLU A 182 8.59 -11.69 -0.56
C GLU A 182 9.58 -10.93 -1.43
N ARG A 183 9.07 -10.03 -2.27
CA ARG A 183 9.85 -9.12 -3.12
C ARG A 183 8.98 -8.04 -3.73
N VAL A 184 9.62 -6.96 -4.17
CA VAL A 184 8.98 -5.95 -5.00
C VAL A 184 9.77 -5.78 -6.29
N GLU A 185 9.06 -5.71 -7.42
CA GLU A 185 9.66 -5.53 -8.75
C GLU A 185 9.17 -4.22 -9.34
N ILE A 186 10.10 -3.37 -9.79
CA ILE A 186 9.78 -2.15 -10.53
C ILE A 186 9.61 -2.53 -12.00
N LYS A 187 8.45 -2.21 -12.59
CA LYS A 187 8.12 -2.52 -13.99
C LYS A 187 8.81 -1.54 -14.94
N ASP A 188 8.11 -0.48 -15.32
CA ASP A 188 8.58 0.48 -16.31
C ASP A 188 8.64 1.89 -15.73
N VAL A 189 9.73 2.57 -16.04
CA VAL A 189 9.96 3.97 -15.67
C VAL A 189 9.67 4.81 -16.90
N LYS A 190 8.47 5.40 -16.96
CA LYS A 190 8.05 6.27 -18.06
C LYS A 190 8.50 7.70 -17.79
N LEU A 191 9.30 8.23 -18.70
CA LEU A 191 9.79 9.60 -18.69
C LEU A 191 8.95 10.47 -19.63
N PRO A 192 8.82 11.78 -19.36
CA PRO A 192 8.22 12.70 -20.32
C PRO A 192 9.02 12.72 -21.63
N LEU A 193 8.30 12.71 -22.75
CA LEU A 193 8.80 12.53 -24.13
C LEU A 193 9.92 13.52 -24.54
N GLN A 194 10.02 14.67 -23.89
CA GLN A 194 11.06 15.69 -24.15
C GLN A 194 12.43 15.25 -23.61
N LEU A 195 12.48 14.77 -22.37
CA LEU A 195 13.71 14.29 -21.73
C LEU A 195 14.16 12.96 -22.31
N GLN A 196 13.20 12.10 -22.67
CA GLN A 196 13.48 10.82 -23.30
C GLN A 196 14.17 10.99 -24.66
N ARG A 197 13.82 12.03 -25.43
CA ARG A 197 14.49 12.33 -26.72
C ARG A 197 15.89 12.91 -26.53
N ALA A 198 16.11 13.74 -25.52
CA ALA A 198 17.45 14.25 -25.20
C ALA A 198 18.40 13.12 -24.73
N MET A 199 17.94 12.29 -23.79
CA MET A 199 18.71 11.14 -23.32
C MET A 199 18.82 10.03 -24.37
N ALA A 200 17.80 9.82 -25.22
CA ALA A 200 17.89 8.87 -26.32
C ALA A 200 18.85 9.37 -27.40
N ALA A 201 18.91 10.67 -27.72
CA ALA A 201 19.90 11.20 -28.65
C ALA A 201 21.34 11.01 -28.12
N GLU A 202 21.55 11.17 -26.82
CA GLU A 202 22.83 10.92 -26.15
C GLU A 202 23.16 9.41 -26.01
N ALA A 203 22.13 8.57 -25.75
CA ALA A 203 22.26 7.12 -25.66
C ALA A 203 22.37 6.44 -27.04
N GLU A 204 21.78 7.00 -28.09
CA GLU A 204 21.92 6.55 -29.49
C GLU A 204 23.34 6.87 -29.98
N ALA A 205 23.89 8.03 -29.64
CA ALA A 205 25.30 8.36 -29.88
C ALA A 205 26.28 7.38 -29.19
N SER A 206 25.87 6.71 -28.10
CA SER A 206 26.66 5.66 -27.44
C SER A 206 26.29 4.22 -27.83
N ARG A 207 25.09 3.98 -28.38
CA ARG A 207 24.59 2.66 -28.82
C ARG A 207 24.90 2.33 -30.28
N GLU A 208 25.15 3.31 -31.14
CA GLU A 208 25.51 3.07 -32.55
C GLU A 208 26.84 2.31 -32.75
N ALA A 209 27.63 2.12 -31.68
CA ALA A 209 28.83 1.30 -31.70
C ALA A 209 28.58 -0.24 -31.67
N ARG A 210 27.34 -0.76 -31.53
CA ARG A 210 27.15 -2.19 -31.14
C ARG A 210 26.13 -3.09 -31.84
N ALA A 211 25.41 -2.74 -32.91
CA ALA A 211 24.54 -3.76 -33.54
C ALA A 211 24.34 -3.63 -35.06
N LYS A 212 25.06 -4.47 -35.80
CA LYS A 212 24.70 -4.96 -37.13
C LYS A 212 24.71 -6.48 -37.10
N ALA A 213 23.53 -7.10 -37.13
CA ALA A 213 23.22 -8.30 -37.93
C ALA A 213 21.82 -8.80 -37.57
N LEU A 214 21.18 -9.43 -38.55
CA LEU A 214 19.95 -10.21 -38.47
C LEU A 214 18.63 -9.44 -38.59
N LEU A 215 18.51 -8.75 -39.72
CA LEU A 215 17.31 -8.86 -40.55
C LEU A 215 17.62 -9.87 -41.64
N PHE A 216 16.98 -11.05 -41.62
CA PHE A 216 16.31 -11.69 -42.76
C PHE A 216 15.98 -13.17 -42.47
N LEU A 217 14.87 -13.39 -41.77
CA LEU A 217 14.10 -14.63 -41.81
C LEU A 217 12.74 -14.25 -41.23
N PHE A 218 11.63 -14.38 -41.92
CA PHE A 218 11.32 -14.83 -43.26
C PHE A 218 9.90 -14.32 -43.45
N LEU A 219 9.76 -13.39 -44.38
CA LEU A 219 8.46 -13.01 -44.88
C LEU A 219 8.05 -14.14 -45.82
N LEU A 220 7.08 -14.98 -45.44
CA LEU A 220 5.97 -15.38 -46.32
C LEU A 220 4.98 -16.37 -45.66
N GLN A 221 3.74 -15.88 -45.66
CA GLN A 221 2.44 -16.54 -45.81
C GLN A 221 1.86 -17.38 -44.66
N VAL A 222 0.71 -17.08 -44.02
CA VAL A 222 -0.62 -16.49 -44.39
C VAL A 222 -1.70 -17.55 -44.69
N ILE A 223 -2.84 -17.39 -43.99
CA ILE A 223 -4.23 -17.81 -44.28
C ILE A 223 -4.54 -19.32 -44.04
N ALA A 224 -5.68 -19.74 -43.45
CA ALA A 224 -7.07 -19.24 -43.48
C ALA A 224 -7.81 -19.68 -42.19
N ALA A 225 -8.68 -18.86 -41.58
CA ALA A 225 -10.12 -18.70 -41.86
C ALA A 225 -10.98 -19.74 -41.09
N GLU A 226 -12.20 -19.52 -40.60
CA GLU A 226 -13.16 -18.39 -40.58
C GLU A 226 -14.34 -18.78 -39.68
N GLY A 227 -15.14 -17.77 -39.28
CA GLY A 227 -16.61 -17.87 -39.20
C GLY A 227 -17.24 -18.17 -37.83
N GLU A 228 -18.35 -17.57 -37.41
CA GLU A 228 -19.10 -16.38 -37.84
C GLU A 228 -20.23 -16.12 -36.79
N MET A 229 -20.64 -14.84 -36.67
CA MET A 229 -22.02 -14.29 -36.50
C MET A 229 -23.12 -15.06 -35.74
N ASN A 230 -24.07 -14.51 -34.97
CA ASN A 230 -24.89 -13.28 -34.99
C ASN A 230 -25.98 -13.50 -33.90
N ALA A 231 -26.86 -12.62 -33.44
CA ALA A 231 -27.14 -11.19 -33.52
C ALA A 231 -28.32 -10.93 -32.54
N SER A 232 -28.46 -9.68 -32.07
CA SER A 232 -29.68 -8.84 -31.95
C SER A 232 -31.03 -9.44 -31.50
N ARG A 233 -31.97 -8.76 -30.82
CA ARG A 233 -32.25 -7.40 -30.32
C ARG A 233 -33.54 -7.57 -29.47
N ALA A 234 -33.76 -6.80 -28.40
CA ALA A 234 -34.74 -5.69 -28.32
C ALA A 234 -36.17 -6.07 -28.81
N LEU A 235 -37.32 -5.84 -28.16
CA LEU A 235 -37.92 -4.82 -27.28
C LEU A 235 -39.14 -5.54 -26.60
N LYS A 236 -39.99 -5.04 -25.70
CA LYS A 236 -40.66 -3.73 -25.61
C LYS A 236 -41.53 -3.70 -24.34
N GLU A 237 -41.65 -2.49 -23.81
CA GLU A 237 -42.67 -1.85 -22.95
C GLU A 237 -43.97 -2.62 -22.61
N ALA A 238 -44.46 -2.45 -21.38
CA ALA A 238 -45.56 -1.51 -21.09
C ALA A 238 -45.92 -1.45 -19.58
N SER A 239 -46.48 -0.30 -19.23
CA SER A 239 -46.84 0.29 -17.94
C SER A 239 -47.80 -0.49 -17.02
N LEU A 240 -47.77 -0.19 -15.71
CA LEU A 240 -48.92 0.44 -15.01
C LEU A 240 -48.56 0.90 -13.57
N ASN A 241 -49.09 2.09 -13.24
CA ASN A 241 -49.11 2.73 -11.92
C ASN A 241 -49.80 1.89 -10.84
N SER A 242 -49.42 2.08 -9.57
CA SER A 242 -50.36 2.51 -8.52
C SER A 242 -49.65 2.83 -7.21
N ASP A 243 -50.03 3.97 -6.63
CA ASP A 243 -49.83 4.35 -5.24
C ASP A 243 -50.41 3.30 -4.28
N SER A 244 -49.84 3.17 -3.08
CA SER A 244 -50.65 3.03 -1.88
C SER A 244 -49.84 3.25 -0.60
N ASP A 245 -50.45 4.09 0.23
CA ASP A 245 -50.06 4.49 1.56
C ASP A 245 -49.92 3.34 2.56
N ILE A 246 -49.08 3.60 3.56
CA ILE A 246 -48.90 2.84 4.78
C ILE A 246 -50.24 2.80 5.54
N GLY A 247 -50.91 1.65 5.48
CA GLY A 247 -52.10 1.34 6.27
C GLY A 247 -51.86 0.17 7.23
N ILE A 248 -52.36 0.30 8.47
CA ILE A 248 -52.98 -0.63 9.45
C ILE A 248 -52.44 -2.09 9.60
N PHE A 249 -51.87 -2.71 8.57
CA PHE A 249 -51.29 -4.04 8.55
C PHE A 249 -50.05 -4.20 9.46
N GLY A 250 -49.32 -3.10 9.72
CA GLY A 250 -48.17 -3.09 10.63
C GLY A 250 -48.53 -3.33 12.10
N TRP A 251 -49.70 -2.86 12.55
CA TRP A 251 -50.15 -3.07 13.93
C TRP A 251 -50.69 -4.50 14.16
N LEU A 252 -51.21 -5.15 13.12
CA LEU A 252 -51.71 -6.53 13.16
C LEU A 252 -50.55 -7.54 13.11
N LEU A 253 -49.47 -7.22 12.38
CA LEU A 253 -48.21 -7.98 12.35
C LEU A 253 -47.50 -8.04 13.71
N VAL A 254 -47.55 -6.97 14.50
CA VAL A 254 -46.94 -6.92 15.85
C VAL A 254 -47.69 -7.81 16.85
N GLY A 255 -49.02 -7.85 16.78
CA GLY A 255 -49.84 -8.75 17.61
C GLY A 255 -49.69 -10.22 17.23
N LEU A 256 -49.63 -10.53 15.93
CA LEU A 256 -49.36 -11.87 15.40
C LEU A 256 -47.94 -12.34 15.76
N SER A 257 -46.95 -11.44 15.71
CA SER A 257 -45.56 -11.68 16.13
C SER A 257 -45.46 -12.09 17.60
N LEU A 258 -46.19 -11.43 18.49
CA LEU A 258 -46.14 -11.68 19.94
C LEU A 258 -46.80 -13.02 20.33
N LEU A 259 -47.87 -13.41 19.61
CA LEU A 259 -48.51 -14.72 19.72
C LEU A 259 -47.67 -15.84 19.09
N LEU A 260 -46.98 -15.58 17.98
CA LEU A 260 -46.00 -16.49 17.37
C LEU A 260 -44.82 -16.74 18.30
N VAL A 261 -44.26 -15.73 18.97
CA VAL A 261 -43.14 -15.90 19.94
C VAL A 261 -43.53 -16.81 21.11
N LEU A 262 -44.79 -16.75 21.58
CA LEU A 262 -45.29 -17.56 22.69
C LEU A 262 -45.54 -19.03 22.29
N VAL A 263 -46.03 -19.28 21.07
CA VAL A 263 -46.21 -20.64 20.50
C VAL A 263 -44.88 -21.24 20.03
N THR A 264 -43.94 -20.41 19.56
CA THR A 264 -42.62 -20.83 19.07
C THR A 264 -41.57 -20.86 20.18
N PHE A 265 -41.93 -20.89 21.46
CA PHE A 265 -40.99 -20.91 22.59
C PHE A 265 -39.74 -21.80 22.40
N PRO A 266 -39.81 -23.05 21.89
CA PRO A 266 -38.62 -23.85 21.58
C PRO A 266 -37.78 -23.37 20.39
N LEU A 267 -38.37 -22.67 19.40
CA LEU A 267 -37.69 -22.06 18.24
C LEU A 267 -37.18 -20.64 18.55
N SER A 268 -37.89 -19.87 19.38
CA SER A 268 -37.53 -18.49 19.76
C SER A 268 -36.24 -18.46 20.59
N ILE A 269 -36.00 -19.48 21.42
CA ILE A 269 -34.74 -19.66 22.16
C ILE A 269 -33.54 -19.77 21.20
N TRP A 270 -33.71 -20.39 20.03
CA TRP A 270 -32.64 -20.48 19.04
C TRP A 270 -32.34 -19.11 18.42
N MET A 271 -33.36 -18.28 18.20
CA MET A 271 -33.19 -16.91 17.69
C MET A 271 -32.58 -15.96 18.73
N CYS A 272 -32.77 -16.24 20.04
CA CYS A 272 -32.19 -15.43 21.12
C CYS A 272 -30.67 -15.55 21.26
N TYR A 273 -30.09 -16.61 20.69
CA TYR A 273 -28.66 -16.84 20.74
C TYR A 273 -27.97 -16.26 19.51
N LYS A 274 -27.18 -15.20 19.72
CA LYS A 274 -26.35 -14.62 18.66
C LYS A 274 -24.88 -14.77 18.99
N ILE A 275 -24.11 -15.11 17.97
CA ILE A 275 -22.67 -15.28 18.02
C ILE A 275 -22.01 -14.02 17.46
N VAL A 276 -21.09 -13.42 18.22
CA VAL A 276 -20.30 -12.25 17.81
C VAL A 276 -18.84 -12.66 17.74
N LYS A 277 -18.17 -12.34 16.63
CA LYS A 277 -16.80 -12.74 16.33
C LYS A 277 -15.78 -12.06 17.26
N GLU A 278 -14.55 -12.58 17.28
CA GLU A 278 -13.54 -12.18 18.26
C GLU A 278 -13.10 -10.73 18.12
N TYR A 279 -12.97 -10.32 16.87
CA TYR A 279 -12.62 -8.99 16.44
C TYR A 279 -13.83 -8.03 16.38
N GLU A 280 -15.04 -8.52 16.65
CA GLU A 280 -16.24 -7.69 16.77
C GLU A 280 -16.57 -7.46 18.26
N ARG A 281 -17.23 -6.33 18.53
CA ARG A 281 -17.85 -6.03 19.82
C ARG A 281 -19.30 -5.67 19.59
N ALA A 282 -20.19 -6.26 20.38
CA ALA A 282 -21.62 -5.97 20.28
C ALA A 282 -22.07 -5.06 21.42
N ILE A 283 -22.81 -4.02 21.05
CA ILE A 283 -23.44 -3.09 21.98
C ILE A 283 -24.93 -3.40 21.95
N ILE A 284 -25.48 -3.67 23.13
CA ILE A 284 -26.89 -4.05 23.27
C ILE A 284 -27.64 -2.86 23.87
N PHE A 285 -28.64 -2.39 23.13
CA PHE A 285 -29.62 -1.41 23.55
C PHE A 285 -30.87 -2.14 24.01
N ARG A 286 -31.16 -2.05 25.30
CA ARG A 286 -32.40 -2.58 25.88
C ARG A 286 -33.35 -1.42 26.12
N LEU A 287 -34.48 -1.38 25.41
CA LEU A 287 -35.47 -0.30 25.50
C LEU A 287 -34.82 1.10 25.37
N GLY A 288 -33.86 1.22 24.45
CA GLY A 288 -33.14 2.49 24.18
C GLY A 288 -32.04 2.85 25.18
N ARG A 289 -31.75 2.02 26.19
CA ARG A 289 -30.62 2.24 27.12
C ARG A 289 -29.50 1.25 26.86
N ILE A 290 -28.25 1.72 26.96
CA ILE A 290 -27.07 0.86 26.87
C ILE A 290 -27.04 -0.05 28.11
N LEU A 291 -26.87 -1.35 27.88
CA LEU A 291 -26.84 -2.33 28.96
C LEU A 291 -25.66 -2.08 29.93
N LYS A 292 -25.92 -2.25 31.24
CA LYS A 292 -24.89 -2.12 32.29
C LYS A 292 -23.77 -3.13 32.02
N GLY A 293 -22.54 -2.64 31.80
CA GLY A 293 -21.39 -3.44 31.37
C GLY A 293 -20.77 -3.01 30.04
N GLY A 294 -21.38 -2.07 29.31
CA GLY A 294 -20.81 -1.49 28.09
C GLY A 294 -20.78 -2.47 26.92
N ALA A 295 -19.73 -2.37 26.09
CA ALA A 295 -19.54 -3.26 24.95
C ALA A 295 -19.26 -4.67 25.45
N LYS A 296 -20.11 -5.62 25.08
CA LYS A 296 -19.86 -7.03 25.42
C LYS A 296 -18.73 -7.56 24.55
N GLY A 297 -17.87 -8.37 25.17
CA GLY A 297 -16.73 -9.03 24.53
C GLY A 297 -17.16 -10.01 23.44
N PRO A 298 -16.28 -10.90 22.97
CA PRO A 298 -16.63 -11.87 21.95
C PRO A 298 -17.22 -13.13 22.57
N GLY A 299 -18.14 -13.78 21.85
CA GLY A 299 -18.81 -14.97 22.37
C GLY A 299 -20.29 -15.06 22.00
N LEU A 300 -20.94 -15.99 22.71
CA LEU A 300 -22.38 -16.18 22.68
C LEU A 300 -23.04 -15.14 23.62
N PHE A 301 -23.97 -14.36 23.07
CA PHE A 301 -24.80 -13.45 23.85
C PHE A 301 -26.27 -13.79 23.72
N PHE A 302 -26.96 -13.67 24.85
CA PHE A 302 -28.40 -13.79 24.93
C PHE A 302 -29.04 -12.42 24.66
N ILE A 303 -29.84 -12.36 23.60
CA ILE A 303 -30.54 -11.16 23.16
C ILE A 303 -32.02 -11.51 23.14
N VAL A 304 -32.85 -10.67 23.76
CA VAL A 304 -34.29 -10.88 23.75
C VAL A 304 -34.86 -10.25 22.47
N PRO A 305 -35.38 -11.05 21.51
CA PRO A 305 -36.01 -10.51 20.31
C PRO A 305 -37.16 -9.57 20.70
N CYS A 306 -37.35 -8.49 19.95
CA CYS A 306 -38.31 -7.39 20.19
C CYS A 306 -37.91 -6.31 21.22
N THR A 307 -37.09 -6.58 22.24
CA THR A 307 -36.72 -5.56 23.26
C THR A 307 -35.28 -5.10 23.17
N ASP A 308 -34.39 -5.98 22.72
CA ASP A 308 -32.97 -5.72 22.59
C ASP A 308 -32.61 -5.47 21.11
N ILE A 309 -31.99 -4.33 20.84
CA ILE A 309 -31.34 -4.00 19.56
C ILE A 309 -29.84 -4.14 19.79
N PHE A 310 -29.12 -4.78 18.87
CA PHE A 310 -27.68 -4.89 18.95
C PHE A 310 -27.02 -4.23 17.74
N ILE A 311 -25.85 -3.64 17.96
CA ILE A 311 -24.98 -3.09 16.91
C ILE A 311 -23.61 -3.75 17.07
N ASN A 312 -23.11 -4.39 16.00
CA ASN A 312 -21.78 -4.96 15.97
C ASN A 312 -20.81 -3.91 15.42
N VAL A 313 -19.70 -3.71 16.13
CA VAL A 313 -18.61 -2.81 15.74
C VAL A 313 -17.36 -3.64 15.54
N ASP A 314 -16.72 -3.47 14.39
CA ASP A 314 -15.43 -4.11 14.08
C ASP A 314 -14.31 -3.32 14.77
N MET A 315 -13.43 -4.02 15.49
CA MET A 315 -12.32 -3.42 16.23
C MET A 315 -11.00 -3.44 15.43
N ARG A 316 -11.02 -4.01 14.23
CA ARG A 316 -9.86 -4.10 13.33
C ARG A 316 -9.48 -2.75 12.75
N THR A 317 -8.26 -2.67 12.21
CA THR A 317 -7.82 -1.51 11.45
C THR A 317 -8.61 -1.42 10.14
N ILE A 318 -9.20 -0.25 9.93
CA ILE A 318 -9.95 0.13 8.75
C ILE A 318 -9.14 1.20 8.03
N THR A 319 -9.06 1.06 6.71
CA THR A 319 -8.35 1.98 5.84
C THR A 319 -9.33 2.68 4.92
N PHE A 320 -9.14 3.99 4.72
CA PHE A 320 -9.88 4.72 3.69
C PHE A 320 -9.04 5.80 3.02
N ASP A 321 -9.33 6.03 1.75
CA ASP A 321 -8.79 7.15 0.97
C ASP A 321 -9.57 8.45 1.27
N ILE A 322 -8.82 9.53 1.49
CA ILE A 322 -9.32 10.91 1.49
C ILE A 322 -9.42 11.35 0.02
N PRO A 323 -10.58 11.82 -0.46
CA PRO A 323 -10.70 12.30 -1.82
C PRO A 323 -9.85 13.57 -2.04
N PRO A 324 -9.31 13.80 -3.27
CA PRO A 324 -8.47 14.94 -3.56
C PRO A 324 -9.08 16.28 -3.14
N GLN A 325 -8.32 17.09 -2.41
CA GLN A 325 -8.72 18.41 -1.92
C GLN A 325 -7.89 19.50 -2.59
N GLU A 326 -8.55 20.48 -3.19
CA GLU A 326 -7.88 21.71 -3.65
C GLU A 326 -7.72 22.68 -2.49
N VAL A 327 -6.47 23.04 -2.18
CA VAL A 327 -6.11 23.89 -1.05
C VAL A 327 -5.12 24.96 -1.51
N LEU A 328 -5.26 26.15 -0.94
CA LEU A 328 -4.27 27.21 -1.08
C LEU A 328 -3.22 27.06 0.03
N THR A 329 -1.96 26.87 -0.36
CA THR A 329 -0.82 26.85 0.57
C THR A 329 -0.54 28.24 1.14
N LYS A 330 0.31 28.30 2.17
CA LYS A 330 0.73 29.57 2.78
C LYS A 330 1.40 30.53 1.79
N ASP A 331 2.03 30.00 0.74
CA ASP A 331 2.67 30.78 -0.34
C ASP A 331 1.69 31.18 -1.45
N SER A 332 0.38 31.06 -1.23
CA SER A 332 -0.67 31.34 -2.21
C SER A 332 -0.61 30.49 -3.50
N VAL A 333 -0.05 29.28 -3.40
CA VAL A 333 -0.09 28.30 -4.50
C VAL A 333 -1.25 27.33 -4.30
N THR A 334 -2.04 27.11 -5.35
CA THR A 334 -3.10 26.10 -5.37
C THR A 334 -2.49 24.72 -5.59
N VAL A 335 -2.80 23.78 -4.69
CA VAL A 335 -2.36 22.38 -4.78
C VAL A 335 -3.55 21.45 -4.56
N SER A 336 -3.58 20.32 -5.25
CA SER A 336 -4.57 19.27 -5.02
C SER A 336 -3.89 18.09 -4.32
N VAL A 337 -4.31 17.78 -3.09
CA VAL A 337 -3.67 16.75 -2.26
C VAL A 337 -4.69 15.69 -1.86
N ASP A 338 -4.31 14.42 -1.95
CA ASP A 338 -5.05 13.28 -1.40
C ASP A 338 -4.19 12.48 -0.40
N GLY A 339 -4.81 11.58 0.34
CA GLY A 339 -4.16 10.85 1.43
C GLY A 339 -4.94 9.62 1.87
N VAL A 340 -4.33 8.82 2.74
CA VAL A 340 -4.92 7.59 3.31
C VAL A 340 -4.82 7.65 4.82
N VAL A 341 -5.88 7.23 5.50
CA VAL A 341 -5.92 7.15 6.96
C VAL A 341 -6.14 5.70 7.39
N TYR A 342 -5.31 5.27 8.33
CA TYR A 342 -5.41 3.99 9.03
C TYR A 342 -5.89 4.27 10.45
N TYR A 343 -7.08 3.78 10.80
CA TYR A 343 -7.63 3.94 12.14
C TYR A 343 -8.30 2.65 12.58
N ARG A 344 -8.50 2.51 13.89
CA ARG A 344 -9.31 1.43 14.46
C ARG A 344 -10.19 1.95 15.58
N VAL A 345 -11.29 1.24 15.84
CA VAL A 345 -12.13 1.55 16.99
C VAL A 345 -11.44 1.02 18.25
N GLN A 346 -11.13 1.91 19.20
CA GLN A 346 -10.58 1.53 20.50
C GLN A 346 -11.69 1.25 21.52
N ASN A 347 -12.78 2.03 21.48
CA ASN A 347 -13.93 1.86 22.36
C ASN A 347 -15.25 1.89 21.58
N ALA A 348 -15.82 0.70 21.36
CA ALA A 348 -17.07 0.54 20.64
C ALA A 348 -18.23 1.33 21.29
N THR A 349 -18.30 1.45 22.63
CA THR A 349 -19.41 2.17 23.27
C THR A 349 -19.40 3.66 22.93
N LEU A 350 -18.22 4.29 22.90
CA LEU A 350 -18.11 5.70 22.53
C LEU A 350 -18.40 5.90 21.03
N ALA A 351 -17.93 4.98 20.18
CA ALA A 351 -18.12 5.04 18.74
C ALA A 351 -19.59 5.01 18.30
N VAL A 352 -20.46 4.34 19.07
CA VAL A 352 -21.89 4.26 18.76
C VAL A 352 -22.72 5.24 19.59
N ALA A 353 -22.31 5.58 20.81
CA ALA A 353 -23.09 6.47 21.68
C ALA A 353 -22.88 7.96 21.38
N ASN A 354 -21.65 8.36 21.04
CA ASN A 354 -21.31 9.78 20.90
C ASN A 354 -21.56 10.32 19.49
N ILE A 355 -21.62 9.45 18.48
CA ILE A 355 -21.82 9.86 17.09
C ILE A 355 -22.66 8.86 16.30
N THR A 356 -23.46 9.34 15.35
CA THR A 356 -24.35 8.49 14.55
C THR A 356 -23.57 7.57 13.60
N ASN A 357 -22.57 8.12 12.91
CA ASN A 357 -21.70 7.40 11.98
C ASN A 357 -20.24 7.84 12.17
N ALA A 358 -19.49 7.10 12.98
CA ALA A 358 -18.11 7.42 13.31
C ALA A 358 -17.19 7.42 12.08
N ASP A 359 -17.38 6.45 11.17
CA ASP A 359 -16.60 6.33 9.93
C ASP A 359 -16.78 7.53 9.00
N ALA A 360 -18.02 8.01 8.83
CA ALA A 360 -18.33 9.13 7.95
C ALA A 360 -17.83 10.45 8.55
N ALA A 361 -17.99 10.63 9.86
CA ALA A 361 -17.48 11.78 10.58
C ALA A 361 -15.95 11.86 10.55
N THR A 362 -15.27 10.73 10.73
CA THR A 362 -13.80 10.65 10.66
C THR A 362 -13.30 10.98 9.26
N ARG A 363 -13.99 10.56 8.20
CA ARG A 363 -13.66 10.95 6.80
C ARG A 363 -13.76 12.45 6.58
N LEU A 364 -14.82 13.09 7.07
CA LEU A 364 -15.01 14.54 6.96
C LEU A 364 -13.98 15.32 7.80
N LEU A 365 -13.68 14.82 9.00
CA LEU A 365 -12.65 15.40 9.85
C LEU A 365 -11.25 15.27 9.22
N ALA A 366 -10.95 14.13 8.60
CA ALA A 366 -9.70 13.93 7.84
C ALA A 366 -9.57 14.92 6.68
N GLN A 367 -10.66 15.20 5.95
CA GLN A 367 -10.64 16.21 4.87
C GLN A 367 -10.38 17.63 5.39
N THR A 368 -11.02 18.01 6.49
CA THR A 368 -10.88 19.35 7.07
C THR A 368 -9.52 19.55 7.74
N THR A 369 -9.01 18.56 8.46
CA THR A 369 -7.66 18.58 9.05
C THR A 369 -6.58 18.62 7.97
N LEU A 370 -6.70 17.83 6.90
CA LEU A 370 -5.79 17.88 5.75
C LEU A 370 -5.76 19.29 5.15
N ARG A 371 -6.92 19.92 4.92
CA ARG A 371 -7.00 21.30 4.43
C ARG A 371 -6.36 22.31 5.37
N ASN A 372 -6.60 22.19 6.67
CA ASN A 372 -6.08 23.13 7.67
C ASN A 372 -4.56 23.03 7.82
N VAL A 373 -4.01 21.81 7.92
CA VAL A 373 -2.57 21.59 8.06
C VAL A 373 -1.84 22.06 6.80
N LEU A 374 -2.32 21.67 5.61
CA LEU A 374 -1.71 22.10 4.33
C LEU A 374 -1.78 23.62 4.11
N GLY A 375 -2.83 24.28 4.60
CA GLY A 375 -2.95 25.75 4.52
C GLY A 375 -1.91 26.50 5.37
N THR A 376 -1.34 25.85 6.39
CA THR A 376 -0.29 26.45 7.24
C THR A 376 1.14 26.23 6.73
N LYS A 377 1.31 25.29 5.78
CA LYS A 377 2.61 24.86 5.26
C LYS A 377 2.91 25.50 3.90
N ASN A 378 4.19 25.65 3.62
CA ASN A 378 4.69 26.17 2.35
C ASN A 378 4.70 25.07 1.27
N LEU A 379 4.72 25.45 -0.02
CA LEU A 379 4.73 24.44 -1.10
C LEU A 379 5.96 23.53 -1.02
N ALA A 380 7.14 24.12 -0.73
CA ALA A 380 8.39 23.38 -0.61
C ALA A 380 8.31 22.33 0.51
N GLU A 381 7.80 22.71 1.68
CA GLU A 381 7.63 21.82 2.85
C GLU A 381 6.65 20.67 2.53
N ILE A 382 5.58 20.93 1.78
CA ILE A 382 4.62 19.88 1.36
C ILE A 382 5.28 18.85 0.43
N LEU A 383 6.26 19.27 -0.38
CA LEU A 383 6.96 18.38 -1.29
C LEU A 383 8.10 17.62 -0.60
N SER A 384 8.84 18.24 0.33
CA SER A 384 9.99 17.64 1.02
C SER A 384 9.63 16.90 2.32
N ASP A 385 8.78 17.49 3.17
CA ASP A 385 8.62 17.10 4.58
C ASP A 385 7.26 16.39 4.82
N ARG A 386 6.94 15.43 3.95
CA ARG A 386 5.66 14.70 3.97
C ARG A 386 5.42 13.94 5.27
N GLU A 387 6.48 13.40 5.86
CA GLU A 387 6.41 12.63 7.12
C GLU A 387 6.04 13.52 8.31
N GLU A 388 6.59 14.73 8.40
CA GLU A 388 6.27 15.69 9.46
C GLU A 388 4.80 16.12 9.37
N ILE A 389 4.33 16.40 8.15
CA ILE A 389 2.92 16.76 7.89
C ILE A 389 2.00 15.60 8.25
N ALA A 390 2.35 14.37 7.86
CA ALA A 390 1.61 13.18 8.20
C ALA A 390 1.51 12.96 9.71
N HIS A 391 2.61 13.13 10.45
CA HIS A 391 2.62 13.02 11.91
C HIS A 391 1.81 14.13 12.59
N SER A 392 1.92 15.37 12.12
CA SER A 392 1.11 16.49 12.64
C SER A 392 -0.39 16.28 12.40
N MET A 393 -0.75 15.76 11.23
CA MET A 393 -2.14 15.45 10.89
C MET A 393 -2.65 14.26 11.71
N GLN A 394 -1.83 13.22 11.91
CA GLN A 394 -2.14 12.10 12.78
C GLN A 394 -2.45 12.58 14.21
N ALA A 395 -1.57 13.39 14.81
CA ALA A 395 -1.77 13.88 16.18
C ALA A 395 -3.06 14.70 16.33
N THR A 396 -3.36 15.57 15.36
CA THR A 396 -4.57 16.40 15.36
C THR A 396 -5.83 15.55 15.19
N LEU A 397 -5.79 14.55 14.31
CA LEU A 397 -6.93 13.65 14.09
C LEU A 397 -7.17 12.73 15.28
N ASP A 398 -6.10 12.19 15.87
CA ASP A 398 -6.16 11.30 17.02
C ASP A 398 -6.80 11.99 18.23
N ASP A 399 -6.35 13.20 18.59
CA ASP A 399 -6.91 13.98 19.71
C ASP A 399 -8.42 14.29 19.53
N ALA A 400 -8.82 14.63 18.30
CA ALA A 400 -10.23 14.92 18.00
C ALA A 400 -11.11 13.65 17.97
N THR A 401 -10.56 12.52 17.50
CA THR A 401 -11.29 11.25 17.35
C THR A 401 -11.32 10.39 18.61
N ASP A 402 -10.46 10.66 19.59
CA ASP A 402 -10.45 9.99 20.89
C ASP A 402 -11.82 10.10 21.61
N ASN A 403 -12.51 11.24 21.48
CA ASN A 403 -13.86 11.43 22.01
C ASN A 403 -14.92 10.51 21.37
N TRP A 404 -14.66 10.02 20.16
CA TRP A 404 -15.50 9.04 19.48
C TRP A 404 -15.04 7.60 19.75
N GLY A 405 -13.99 7.38 20.55
CA GLY A 405 -13.43 6.06 20.79
C GLY A 405 -12.73 5.46 19.57
N ILE A 406 -12.30 6.30 18.63
CA ILE A 406 -11.48 5.93 17.47
C ILE A 406 -10.04 6.28 17.77
N LYS A 407 -9.11 5.38 17.42
CA LYS A 407 -7.67 5.61 17.48
C LYS A 407 -7.10 5.68 16.07
N VAL A 408 -6.42 6.76 15.73
CA VAL A 408 -5.73 6.90 14.44
C VAL A 408 -4.33 6.30 14.57
N GLU A 409 -4.04 5.28 13.77
CA GLU A 409 -2.77 4.56 13.84
C GLU A 409 -1.70 5.22 12.99
N ARG A 410 -2.09 5.66 11.78
CA ARG A 410 -1.19 6.28 10.80
C ARG A 410 -1.96 7.09 9.78
N VAL A 411 -1.34 8.16 9.29
CA VAL A 411 -1.81 8.94 8.15
C VAL A 411 -0.68 8.98 7.11
N GLU A 412 -1.02 8.85 5.84
CA GLU A 412 -0.06 8.93 4.75
C GLU A 412 -0.58 9.86 3.65
N ILE A 413 0.29 10.72 3.13
CA ILE A 413 -0.02 11.57 1.98
C ILE A 413 0.15 10.72 0.71
N LYS A 414 -0.89 10.68 -0.11
CA LYS A 414 -0.94 9.82 -1.29
C LYS A 414 -0.40 10.54 -2.52
N ASP A 415 -0.87 11.73 -2.85
CA ASP A 415 -0.45 12.52 -4.01
C ASP A 415 -0.55 14.02 -3.75
N VAL A 416 0.32 14.79 -4.41
CA VAL A 416 0.33 16.26 -4.44
C VAL A 416 0.41 16.70 -5.90
N LYS A 417 -0.73 17.12 -6.45
CA LYS A 417 -0.85 17.59 -7.83
C LYS A 417 -0.78 19.10 -7.89
N LEU A 418 0.08 19.59 -8.78
CA LEU A 418 0.29 21.00 -9.05
C LEU A 418 -0.45 21.40 -10.34
N PRO A 419 -0.91 22.66 -10.45
CA PRO A 419 -1.43 23.16 -11.72
C PRO A 419 -0.34 23.12 -12.79
N LEU A 420 -0.70 22.64 -13.99
CA LEU A 420 0.23 22.36 -15.08
C LEU A 420 1.11 23.57 -15.46
N GLN A 421 0.58 24.79 -15.35
CA GLN A 421 1.32 26.02 -15.64
C GLN A 421 2.48 26.23 -14.66
N LEU A 422 2.22 26.05 -13.35
CA LEU A 422 3.23 26.21 -12.31
C LEU A 422 4.26 25.08 -12.36
N GLN A 423 3.81 23.84 -12.59
CA GLN A 423 4.69 22.69 -12.75
C GLN A 423 5.69 22.91 -13.90
N ARG A 424 5.24 23.46 -15.04
CA ARG A 424 6.12 23.80 -16.18
C ARG A 424 7.09 24.94 -15.85
N ALA A 425 6.61 25.98 -15.16
CA ALA A 425 7.47 27.10 -14.76
C ALA A 425 8.56 26.65 -13.77
N MET A 426 8.20 25.85 -12.76
CA MET A 426 9.15 25.27 -11.81
C MET A 426 10.15 24.34 -12.50
N ALA A 427 9.71 23.52 -13.45
CA ALA A 427 10.61 22.65 -14.22
C ALA A 427 11.61 23.48 -15.04
N ALA A 428 11.16 24.55 -15.71
CA ALA A 428 12.03 25.43 -16.48
C ALA A 428 13.02 26.21 -15.58
N GLU A 429 12.58 26.68 -14.41
CA GLU A 429 13.44 27.33 -13.42
C GLU A 429 14.49 26.36 -12.84
N ALA A 430 14.07 25.13 -12.53
CA ALA A 430 14.97 24.09 -12.04
C ALA A 430 16.02 23.71 -13.10
N GLU A 431 15.63 23.59 -14.37
CA GLU A 431 16.54 23.33 -15.49
C GLU A 431 17.56 24.47 -15.67
N ALA A 432 17.11 25.72 -15.67
CA ALA A 432 17.99 26.88 -15.79
C ALA A 432 18.97 26.99 -14.60
N SER A 433 18.49 26.74 -13.37
CA SER A 433 19.33 26.73 -12.16
C SER A 433 20.37 25.61 -12.20
N ARG A 434 20.00 24.43 -12.70
CA ARG A 434 20.91 23.30 -12.91
C ARG A 434 21.98 23.62 -13.94
N GLU A 435 21.60 24.19 -15.08
CA GLU A 435 22.55 24.56 -16.13
C GLU A 435 23.52 25.64 -15.64
N ALA A 436 23.03 26.63 -14.90
CA ALA A 436 23.86 27.65 -14.29
C ALA A 436 24.85 27.06 -13.27
N ARG A 437 24.38 26.17 -12.38
CA ARG A 437 25.26 25.48 -11.41
C ARG A 437 26.30 24.60 -12.11
N ALA A 438 25.92 23.86 -13.16
CA ALA A 438 26.84 23.06 -13.93
C ALA A 438 27.96 23.91 -14.57
N LYS A 439 27.62 25.09 -15.12
CA LYS A 439 28.62 26.03 -15.67
C LYS A 439 29.58 26.57 -14.60
N VAL A 440 29.08 26.89 -13.41
CA VAL A 440 29.93 27.34 -12.29
C VAL A 440 30.88 26.23 -11.86
N ILE A 441 30.38 25.00 -11.69
CA ILE A 441 31.20 23.84 -11.32
C ILE A 441 32.25 23.56 -12.40
N ALA A 442 31.89 23.65 -13.68
CA ALA A 442 32.83 23.48 -14.79
C ALA A 442 33.93 24.55 -14.79
N ALA A 443 33.56 25.83 -14.62
CA ALA A 443 34.52 26.94 -14.56
C ALA A 443 35.46 26.83 -13.34
N GLU A 444 34.93 26.43 -12.18
CA GLU A 444 35.72 26.20 -10.98
C GLU A 444 36.64 24.98 -11.14
N GLY A 445 36.15 23.92 -11.79
CA GLY A 445 36.94 22.76 -12.20
C GLY A 445 38.10 23.15 -13.12
N GLU A 446 37.87 23.98 -14.14
CA GLU A 446 38.91 24.48 -15.05
C GLU A 446 39.93 25.36 -14.33
N MET A 447 39.49 26.23 -13.42
CA MET A 447 40.38 27.06 -12.61
C MET A 447 41.27 26.22 -11.70
N ASN A 448 40.71 25.21 -11.03
CA ASN A 448 41.45 24.30 -10.16
C ASN A 448 42.44 23.45 -10.96
N ALA A 449 42.03 22.92 -12.12
CA ALA A 449 42.92 22.20 -13.03
C ALA A 449 44.06 23.10 -13.53
N SER A 450 43.77 24.34 -13.90
CA SER A 450 44.78 25.32 -14.34
C SER A 450 45.78 25.66 -13.23
N ARG A 451 45.32 25.76 -11.98
CA ARG A 451 46.20 25.98 -10.82
C ARG A 451 47.13 24.79 -10.59
N ALA A 452 46.60 23.58 -10.62
CA ALA A 452 47.40 22.36 -10.49
C ALA A 452 48.43 22.23 -11.62
N LEU A 453 48.05 22.57 -12.87
CA LEU A 453 48.96 22.59 -14.01
C LEU A 453 50.06 23.64 -13.87
N LYS A 454 49.74 24.83 -13.34
CA LYS A 454 50.73 25.87 -13.05
C LYS A 454 51.74 25.40 -12.00
N GLU A 455 51.27 24.81 -10.91
CA GLU A 455 52.14 24.25 -9.86
C GLU A 455 53.04 23.15 -10.42
N ALA A 456 52.47 22.21 -11.18
CA ALA A 456 53.24 21.17 -11.85
C ALA A 456 54.28 21.74 -12.83
N SER A 457 53.95 22.81 -13.56
CA SER A 457 54.88 23.50 -14.47
C SER A 457 56.07 24.12 -13.72
N LEU A 458 55.82 24.78 -12.58
CA LEU A 458 56.88 25.34 -11.74
C LEU A 458 57.83 24.23 -11.24
N VAL A 459 57.28 23.11 -10.75
CA VAL A 459 58.08 21.97 -10.29
C VAL A 459 58.89 21.34 -11.44
N ILE A 460 58.31 21.24 -12.64
CA ILE A 460 59.02 20.75 -13.83
C ILE A 460 60.14 21.71 -14.25
N SER A 461 59.92 23.03 -14.10
CA SER A 461 60.94 24.04 -14.41
C SER A 461 62.12 24.00 -13.44
N GLU A 462 61.89 23.66 -12.17
CA GLU A 462 62.96 23.49 -11.17
C GLU A 462 63.86 22.27 -11.49
N ALA A 463 63.31 21.22 -12.10
CA ALA A 463 64.02 19.99 -12.43
C ALA A 463 63.90 19.65 -13.93
N PRO A 464 64.83 20.11 -14.80
CA PRO A 464 64.75 19.89 -16.25
C PRO A 464 64.75 18.41 -16.66
N SER A 465 65.27 17.51 -15.81
CA SER A 465 65.19 16.06 -16.00
C SER A 465 63.75 15.51 -15.95
N ALA A 466 62.81 16.18 -15.28
CA ALA A 466 61.41 15.79 -15.21
C ALA A 466 60.71 15.92 -16.57
N LEU A 467 61.03 16.95 -17.35
CA LEU A 467 60.54 17.14 -18.72
C LEU A 467 60.97 15.99 -19.64
N GLN A 468 62.22 15.53 -19.48
CA GLN A 468 62.79 14.43 -20.25
C GLN A 468 62.12 13.09 -19.90
N LEU A 469 61.85 12.82 -18.62
CA LEU A 469 61.10 11.64 -18.17
C LEU A 469 59.66 11.65 -18.68
N ARG A 470 58.98 12.81 -18.60
CA ARG A 470 57.60 12.97 -19.09
C ARG A 470 57.54 12.79 -20.61
N TYR A 471 58.54 13.27 -21.36
CA TYR A 471 58.70 13.00 -22.80
C TYR A 471 58.83 11.50 -23.11
N LEU A 472 59.64 10.77 -22.34
CA LEU A 472 59.76 9.31 -22.50
C LEU A 472 58.44 8.59 -22.15
N GLN A 473 57.70 9.06 -21.15
CA GLN A 473 56.37 8.51 -20.83
C GLN A 473 55.36 8.75 -21.95
N THR A 474 55.30 9.96 -22.54
CA THR A 474 54.41 10.23 -23.68
C THR A 474 54.77 9.38 -24.90
N LEU A 475 56.06 9.15 -25.15
CA LEU A 475 56.49 8.22 -26.21
C LEU A 475 55.99 6.80 -25.96
N ASN A 476 55.99 6.33 -24.70
CA ASN A 476 55.49 5.00 -24.35
C ASN A 476 53.96 4.90 -24.55
N THR A 477 53.19 5.95 -24.22
CA THR A 477 51.74 5.97 -24.46
C THR A 477 51.40 6.04 -25.95
N ILE A 478 52.14 6.82 -26.75
CA ILE A 478 51.94 6.90 -28.20
C ILE A 478 52.26 5.55 -28.87
N ALA A 479 53.29 4.84 -28.38
CA ALA A 479 53.61 3.50 -28.85
C ALA A 479 52.51 2.46 -28.50
N ALA A 480 51.75 2.66 -27.43
CA ALA A 480 50.68 1.76 -27.00
C ALA A 480 49.40 1.86 -27.85
N GLU A 481 49.06 3.04 -28.39
CA GLU A 481 47.83 3.27 -29.19
C GLU A 481 47.86 2.69 -30.63
N LYS A 482 48.93 2.00 -31.05
CA LYS A 482 49.09 1.40 -32.40
C LYS A 482 48.88 2.39 -33.58
N ASN A 483 49.27 3.65 -33.41
CA ASN A 483 49.27 4.61 -34.52
C ASN A 483 50.38 4.30 -35.55
N SER A 484 50.07 4.39 -36.85
CA SER A 484 50.97 4.04 -37.96
C SER A 484 51.98 5.14 -38.35
N THR A 485 51.85 6.35 -37.78
CA THR A 485 52.74 7.49 -38.04
C THR A 485 53.13 8.14 -36.71
N ILE A 486 54.42 8.09 -36.36
CA ILE A 486 54.95 8.73 -35.15
C ILE A 486 55.67 10.01 -35.56
N ILE A 487 55.10 11.17 -35.23
CA ILE A 487 55.73 12.47 -35.44
C ILE A 487 56.60 12.77 -34.21
N PHE A 488 57.92 12.90 -34.40
CA PHE A 488 58.87 13.24 -33.35
C PHE A 488 59.03 14.77 -33.23
N PRO A 489 58.47 15.42 -32.20
CA PRO A 489 58.85 16.79 -31.89
C PRO A 489 60.24 16.76 -31.23
N LEU A 490 61.23 17.33 -31.92
CA LEU A 490 62.57 17.54 -31.36
C LEU A 490 62.58 18.85 -30.55
N PRO A 491 63.16 18.86 -29.33
CA PRO A 491 63.31 20.09 -28.56
C PRO A 491 64.16 21.14 -29.31
N MET A 492 63.71 22.38 -29.33
CA MET A 492 64.37 23.50 -30.03
C MET A 492 65.81 23.72 -29.54
N ASP A 493 66.12 23.39 -28.28
CA ASP A 493 67.48 23.51 -27.72
C ASP A 493 68.51 22.62 -28.43
N MET A 494 68.10 21.43 -28.87
CA MET A 494 68.97 20.54 -29.65
C MET A 494 69.17 21.05 -31.08
N MET A 495 68.15 21.72 -31.66
CA MET A 495 68.28 22.35 -32.98
C MET A 495 69.17 23.60 -32.93
N HIS A 496 69.10 24.40 -31.87
CA HIS A 496 69.97 25.57 -31.70
C HIS A 496 71.45 25.20 -31.62
N SER A 497 71.80 24.08 -30.97
CA SER A 497 73.17 23.53 -30.95
C SER A 497 73.66 23.05 -32.33
N LEU A 498 72.75 22.74 -33.25
CA LEU A 498 73.06 22.26 -34.60
C LEU A 498 73.14 23.40 -35.63
N ILE A 499 72.39 24.48 -35.40
CA ILE A 499 72.35 25.69 -36.25
C ILE A 499 73.47 26.69 -35.92
N ASN A 500 73.92 26.79 -34.66
CA ASN A 500 75.02 27.69 -34.25
C ASN A 500 76.42 27.06 -34.43
N ARG A 501 76.59 26.10 -35.34
CA ARG A 501 77.86 25.42 -35.59
C ARG A 501 78.44 25.72 -36.95
#